data_AF-A0A498NHG2-F1
#
_entry.id   AF-A0A498NHG2-F1
#
_cell.length_a   1.000
_cell.length_b   1.000
_cell.length_c   1.000
_cell.angle_alpha   90.00
_cell.angle_beta   90.00
_cell.angle_gamma   90.00
#
_symmetry.space_group_name_H-M   'P 1'
#
loop_
_entity.id
_entity.type
_entity.pdbx_description
1 polymer ?
#
loop_
_entity_poly.entity_id
_entity_poly.type
_entity_poly.pdbx_seq_one_letter_code
_entity_poly.pdbx_strand_id
1 'polypeptide(L)'
;MDACDAITRDIVRIILERLSGVEEFDAEGERTRLRGLLEHDYAQSIYGSTAASKRSQRSSVSQLTAKRADAAAELAAKEAEYEIVLEEQRQQERIKALEEEHKKQMAAQTSELERLKVQKDVKAARARFEAYDRELSQVDDVQSIKGPHFLWEKKIQLPTKETIVLTVGDPEGSRTSQTIRAQRQIKDTHNCN
;
A
#
# COMPACT_ATOMS: atom_id res chain seq x y z
N MET A 1 -11.13 -73.50 2.40
CA MET A 1 -10.10 -73.94 3.35
C MET A 1 -9.87 -72.79 4.32
N ASP A 2 -10.02 -73.01 5.63
CA ASP A 2 -9.75 -71.97 6.63
C ASP A 2 -8.24 -71.72 6.77
N ALA A 3 -7.85 -70.52 7.23
CA ALA A 3 -6.46 -70.12 7.43
C ALA A 3 -5.76 -71.04 8.46
N CYS A 4 -6.45 -71.38 9.56
CA CYS A 4 -5.95 -72.32 10.55
C CYS A 4 -5.73 -73.72 9.97
N ASP A 5 -6.65 -74.20 9.13
CA ASP A 5 -6.53 -75.50 8.45
C ASP A 5 -5.33 -75.54 7.49
N ALA A 6 -5.09 -74.44 6.76
CA ALA A 6 -3.96 -74.35 5.84
C ALA A 6 -2.61 -74.38 6.56
N ILE A 7 -2.46 -73.58 7.62
CA ILE A 7 -1.25 -73.57 8.46
C ILE A 7 -1.04 -74.94 9.10
N THR A 8 -2.10 -75.54 9.65
CA THR A 8 -2.02 -76.83 10.32
C THR A 8 -1.57 -77.92 9.35
N ARG A 9 -2.10 -77.95 8.13
CA ARG A 9 -1.65 -78.88 7.09
C ARG A 9 -0.17 -78.71 6.75
N ASP A 10 0.30 -77.48 6.65
CA ASP A 10 1.69 -77.20 6.26
C ASP A 10 2.66 -77.54 7.41
N ILE A 11 2.31 -77.25 8.66
CA ILE A 11 3.08 -77.69 9.84
C ILE A 11 3.14 -79.22 9.92
N VAL A 12 2.01 -79.90 9.73
CA VAL A 12 1.95 -81.37 9.76
C VAL A 12 2.81 -81.96 8.64
N ARG A 13 2.76 -81.38 7.44
CA ARG A 13 3.61 -81.77 6.31
C ARG A 13 5.09 -81.66 6.68
N ILE A 14 5.49 -80.54 7.28
CA ILE A 14 6.89 -80.31 7.69
C ILE A 14 7.36 -81.38 8.69
N ILE A 15 6.52 -81.69 9.68
CA ILE A 15 6.81 -82.70 10.69
C ILE A 15 6.91 -84.10 10.07
N LEU A 16 5.99 -84.46 9.17
CA LEU A 16 5.98 -85.77 8.51
C LEU A 16 7.20 -85.96 7.60
N GLU A 17 7.57 -84.94 6.83
CA GLU A 17 8.80 -84.94 6.03
C GLU A 17 10.03 -85.15 6.92
N ARG A 18 10.10 -84.47 8.08
CA ARG A 18 11.18 -84.67 9.05
C ARG A 18 11.20 -86.09 9.64
N LEU A 19 10.04 -86.65 9.98
CA LEU A 19 9.94 -88.01 10.54
C LEU A 19 10.28 -89.10 9.53
N SER A 20 10.18 -88.80 8.22
CA SER A 20 10.53 -89.76 7.16
C SER A 20 12.02 -90.09 7.10
N GLY A 21 12.89 -89.26 7.72
CA GLY A 21 14.33 -89.52 7.84
C GLY A 21 15.09 -89.58 6.52
N VAL A 22 14.52 -89.05 5.44
CA VAL A 22 15.08 -89.08 4.08
C VAL A 22 16.26 -88.11 3.93
N GLU A 23 16.33 -87.05 4.73
CA GLU A 23 17.38 -86.02 4.70
C GLU A 23 18.05 -85.83 6.07
N GLU A 24 19.33 -85.43 6.06
CA GLU A 24 20.10 -85.06 7.26
C GLU A 24 19.52 -83.78 7.88
N PHE A 25 19.49 -83.69 9.21
CA PHE A 25 18.84 -82.58 9.91
C PHE A 25 19.62 -81.26 9.74
N ASP A 26 19.15 -80.39 8.85
CA ASP A 26 19.60 -79.00 8.73
C ASP A 26 18.74 -78.06 9.58
N ALA A 27 19.28 -77.65 10.72
CA ALA A 27 18.60 -76.75 11.63
C ALA A 27 18.29 -75.38 11.01
N GLU A 28 19.14 -74.83 10.14
CA GLU A 28 18.92 -73.49 9.58
C GLU A 28 17.97 -73.53 8.37
N GLY A 29 18.03 -74.60 7.57
CA GLY A 29 17.05 -74.90 6.54
C GLY A 29 15.65 -75.07 7.09
N GLU A 30 15.48 -75.87 8.15
CA GLU A 30 14.19 -76.05 8.83
C GLU A 30 13.67 -74.74 9.45
N ARG A 31 14.54 -73.94 10.06
CA ARG A 31 14.17 -72.61 10.57
C ARG A 31 13.69 -71.68 9.45
N THR A 32 14.32 -71.73 8.28
CA THR A 32 13.94 -70.91 7.13
C THR A 32 12.61 -71.38 6.54
N ARG A 33 12.40 -72.71 6.44
CA ARG A 33 11.13 -73.31 6.00
C ARG A 33 9.97 -72.93 6.93
N LEU A 34 10.20 -72.97 8.24
CA LEU A 34 9.22 -72.52 9.24
C LEU A 34 8.96 -71.01 9.19
N ARG A 35 9.98 -70.18 8.94
CA ARG A 35 9.78 -68.74 8.72
C ARG A 35 8.96 -68.45 7.46
N GLY A 36 9.14 -69.25 6.40
CA GLY A 36 8.38 -69.15 5.17
C GLY A 36 6.87 -69.33 5.37
N LEU A 37 6.44 -70.11 6.37
CA LEU A 37 5.01 -70.27 6.69
C LEU A 37 4.33 -68.95 7.05
N LEU A 38 5.07 -68.01 7.66
CA LEU A 38 4.56 -66.69 8.06
C LEU A 38 4.39 -65.73 6.87
N GLU A 39 4.99 -66.06 5.71
CA GLU A 39 4.91 -65.23 4.51
C GLU A 39 3.67 -65.52 3.66
N HIS A 40 2.96 -66.63 3.90
CA HIS A 40 1.75 -66.96 3.17
C HIS A 40 0.60 -66.01 3.49
N ASP A 41 -0.18 -65.63 2.47
CA ASP A 41 -1.32 -64.73 2.63
C ASP A 41 -2.38 -65.26 3.61
N TYR A 42 -2.58 -66.58 3.67
CA TYR A 42 -3.48 -67.20 4.63
C TYR A 42 -2.99 -67.04 6.08
N ALA A 43 -1.67 -66.95 6.32
CA ALA A 43 -1.09 -66.82 7.66
C ALA A 43 -1.16 -65.39 8.20
N GLN A 44 -1.29 -64.40 7.32
CA GLN A 44 -1.41 -62.98 7.70
C GLN A 44 -2.65 -62.70 8.56
N SER A 45 -3.73 -63.47 8.37
CA SER A 45 -4.97 -63.38 9.15
C SER A 45 -4.78 -63.81 10.62
N ILE A 46 -3.82 -64.71 10.88
CA ILE A 46 -3.58 -65.30 12.21
C ILE A 46 -2.47 -64.57 12.96
N TYR A 47 -1.34 -64.32 12.30
CA TYR A 47 -0.16 -63.73 12.95
C TYR A 47 -0.05 -62.21 12.76
N GLY A 48 -0.94 -61.61 11.97
CA GLY A 48 -0.96 -60.18 11.69
C GLY A 48 0.22 -59.70 10.85
N SER A 49 0.10 -58.51 10.26
CA SER A 49 1.15 -57.91 9.42
C SER A 49 2.45 -57.55 10.17
N THR A 50 2.53 -57.83 11.48
CA THR A 50 3.71 -57.63 12.32
C THR A 50 4.70 -58.79 12.21
N ALA A 51 4.22 -60.02 11.95
CA ALA A 51 5.08 -61.19 11.76
C ALA A 51 5.77 -61.20 10.38
N ALA A 52 5.10 -60.65 9.36
CA ALA A 52 5.63 -60.47 8.00
C ALA A 52 6.25 -59.06 7.86
N SER A 53 7.49 -58.89 8.31
CA SER A 53 8.23 -57.61 8.31
C SER A 53 8.55 -57.09 6.89
N LYS A 54 7.54 -56.65 6.14
CA LYS A 54 7.63 -55.93 4.84
C LYS A 54 6.97 -54.54 4.92
N ARG A 55 6.33 -54.20 6.05
CA ARG A 55 5.54 -52.98 6.24
C ARG A 55 6.39 -51.73 6.50
N SER A 56 7.56 -51.88 7.13
CA SER A 56 8.44 -50.73 7.46
C SER A 56 9.08 -50.07 6.23
N GLN A 57 9.47 -50.87 5.23
CA GLN A 57 10.01 -50.34 3.98
C GLN A 57 8.96 -49.55 3.20
N ARG A 58 7.71 -50.04 3.16
CA ARG A 58 6.59 -49.34 2.51
C ARG A 58 6.24 -48.03 3.22
N SER A 59 6.33 -47.97 4.55
CA SER A 59 6.10 -46.72 5.29
C SER A 59 7.18 -45.67 5.03
N SER A 60 8.45 -46.08 4.94
CA SER A 60 9.55 -45.16 4.64
C SER A 60 9.47 -44.60 3.22
N VAL A 61 9.13 -45.44 2.23
CA VAL A 61 8.90 -44.99 0.84
C VAL A 61 7.71 -44.03 0.78
N SER A 62 6.61 -44.34 1.47
CA SER A 62 5.43 -43.46 1.55
C SER A 62 5.76 -42.08 2.14
N GLN A 63 6.57 -42.04 3.21
CA GLN A 63 7.02 -40.78 3.82
C GLN A 63 7.91 -39.96 2.87
N LEU A 64 8.81 -40.60 2.11
CA LEU A 64 9.64 -39.90 1.13
C LEU A 64 8.82 -39.37 -0.04
N THR A 65 7.82 -40.13 -0.52
CA THR A 65 6.91 -39.65 -1.57
C THR A 65 6.06 -38.47 -1.10
N ALA A 66 5.60 -38.47 0.15
CA ALA A 66 4.88 -37.35 0.73
C ALA A 66 5.77 -36.09 0.79
N LYS A 67 6.98 -36.20 1.35
CA LYS A 67 7.93 -35.08 1.39
C LYS A 67 8.30 -34.53 0.01
N ARG A 68 8.41 -35.40 -1.00
CA ARG A 68 8.65 -34.97 -2.37
C ARG A 68 7.46 -34.20 -2.94
N ALA A 69 6.23 -34.64 -2.65
CA ALA A 69 5.02 -33.93 -3.08
C ALA A 69 4.94 -32.55 -2.41
N ASP A 70 5.25 -32.47 -1.11
CA ASP A 70 5.27 -31.20 -0.38
C ASP A 70 6.33 -30.24 -0.96
N ALA A 71 7.55 -30.72 -1.22
CA ALA A 71 8.61 -29.92 -1.83
C ALA A 71 8.27 -29.48 -3.26
N ALA A 72 7.58 -30.32 -4.03
CA ALA A 72 7.13 -29.97 -5.38
C ALA A 72 6.02 -28.90 -5.34
N ALA A 73 5.10 -28.97 -4.38
CA ALA A 73 4.07 -27.97 -4.18
C ALA A 73 4.67 -26.63 -3.74
N GLU A 74 5.66 -26.64 -2.85
CA GLU A 74 6.37 -25.44 -2.43
C GLU A 74 7.11 -24.78 -3.61
N LEU A 75 7.79 -25.57 -4.44
CA LEU A 75 8.46 -25.05 -5.64
C LEU A 75 7.47 -24.41 -6.61
N ALA A 76 6.36 -25.09 -6.90
CA ALA A 76 5.31 -24.57 -7.78
C ALA A 76 4.69 -23.27 -7.24
N ALA A 77 4.50 -23.17 -5.92
CA ALA A 77 4.01 -21.94 -5.29
C ALA A 77 5.01 -20.78 -5.46
N LYS A 78 6.30 -21.05 -5.26
CA LYS A 78 7.36 -20.03 -5.41
C LYS A 78 7.52 -19.55 -6.85
N GLU A 79 7.41 -20.44 -7.82
CA GLU A 79 7.46 -20.08 -9.24
C GLU A 79 6.26 -19.22 -9.65
N ALA A 80 5.05 -19.55 -9.16
CA ALA A 80 3.87 -18.72 -9.39
C ALA A 80 3.98 -17.33 -8.76
N GLU A 81 4.48 -17.24 -7.51
CA GLU A 81 4.76 -15.96 -6.85
C GLU A 81 5.74 -15.11 -7.67
N TYR A 82 6.80 -15.72 -8.21
CA TYR A 82 7.79 -15.01 -9.03
C TYR A 82 7.19 -14.47 -10.32
N GLU A 83 6.38 -15.25 -11.04
CA GLU A 83 5.74 -14.79 -12.26
C GLU A 83 4.77 -13.63 -12.00
N ILE A 84 4.00 -13.70 -10.91
CA ILE A 84 3.12 -12.60 -10.49
C ILE A 84 3.91 -11.31 -10.26
N VAL A 85 5.03 -11.38 -9.54
CA VAL A 85 5.89 -10.21 -9.29
C VAL A 85 6.44 -9.63 -10.60
N LEU A 86 6.81 -10.50 -11.55
CA LEU A 86 7.32 -10.06 -12.84
C LEU A 86 6.24 -9.37 -13.69
N GLU A 87 5.02 -9.89 -13.69
CA GLU A 87 3.87 -9.25 -14.34
C GLU A 87 3.49 -7.93 -13.67
N GLU A 88 3.50 -7.87 -12.34
CA GLU A 88 3.23 -6.66 -11.58
C GLU A 88 4.24 -5.56 -11.92
N GLN A 89 5.53 -5.89 -11.98
CA GLN A 89 6.57 -4.93 -12.41
C GLN A 89 6.30 -4.38 -13.81
N ARG A 90 5.94 -5.25 -14.78
CA ARG A 90 5.60 -4.81 -16.14
C ARG A 90 4.38 -3.89 -16.16
N GLN A 91 3.37 -4.18 -15.34
CA GLN A 91 2.19 -3.32 -15.23
C GLN A 91 2.54 -1.97 -14.58
N GLN A 92 3.35 -2.00 -13.52
CA GLN A 92 3.77 -0.81 -12.81
C GLN A 92 4.59 0.13 -13.69
N GLU A 93 5.47 -0.41 -14.55
CA GLU A 93 6.21 0.38 -15.55
C GLU A 93 5.27 1.07 -16.55
N ARG A 94 4.23 0.36 -17.03
CA ARG A 94 3.23 0.96 -17.94
C ARG A 94 2.44 2.07 -17.28
N ILE A 95 2.01 1.87 -16.03
CA ILE A 95 1.29 2.88 -15.26
C ILE A 95 2.17 4.11 -15.07
N LYS A 96 3.43 3.92 -14.66
CA LYS A 96 4.38 5.01 -14.45
C LYS A 96 4.61 5.83 -15.72
N ALA A 97 4.72 5.18 -16.89
CA ALA A 97 4.88 5.88 -18.15
C ALA A 97 3.65 6.76 -18.48
N LEU A 98 2.44 6.24 -18.27
CA LEU A 98 1.19 7.00 -18.48
C LEU A 98 1.06 8.15 -17.48
N GLU A 99 1.42 7.94 -16.21
CA GLU A 99 1.41 8.98 -15.18
C GLU A 99 2.39 10.11 -15.51
N GLU A 100 3.59 9.79 -16.00
CA GLU A 100 4.58 10.78 -16.42
C GLU A 100 4.11 11.60 -17.63
N GLU A 101 3.45 10.97 -18.60
CA GLU A 101 2.86 11.68 -19.73
C GLU A 101 1.75 12.63 -19.27
N HIS A 102 0.82 12.13 -18.47
CA HIS A 102 -0.27 12.94 -17.94
C HIS A 102 0.26 14.10 -17.08
N LYS A 103 1.28 13.86 -16.26
CA LYS A 103 1.95 14.89 -15.46
C LYS A 103 2.54 16.00 -16.34
N LYS A 104 3.16 15.65 -17.48
CA LYS A 104 3.70 16.65 -18.42
C LYS A 104 2.59 17.49 -19.06
N GLN A 105 1.48 16.86 -19.47
CA GLN A 105 0.34 17.57 -20.05
C GLN A 105 -0.27 18.54 -19.04
N MET A 106 -0.46 18.10 -17.80
CA MET A 106 -0.97 18.95 -16.71
C MET A 106 0.00 20.09 -16.38
N ALA A 107 1.31 19.84 -16.38
CA ALA A 107 2.31 20.88 -16.17
C ALA A 107 2.28 21.95 -17.28
N ALA A 108 2.11 21.53 -18.55
CA ALA A 108 1.97 22.47 -19.66
C ALA A 108 0.72 23.33 -19.50
N GLN A 109 -0.45 22.73 -19.26
CA GLN A 109 -1.71 23.46 -19.09
C GLN A 109 -1.67 24.42 -17.89
N THR A 110 -1.12 23.99 -16.76
CA THR A 110 -1.00 24.84 -15.57
C THR A 110 -0.09 26.03 -15.81
N SER A 111 1.03 25.85 -16.53
CA SER A 111 1.92 26.97 -16.89
C SER A 111 1.25 27.99 -17.82
N GLU A 112 0.42 27.53 -18.76
CA GLU A 112 -0.34 28.42 -19.64
C GLU A 112 -1.40 29.22 -18.88
N LEU A 113 -2.13 28.55 -17.98
CA LEU A 113 -3.12 29.19 -17.12
C LEU A 113 -2.49 30.22 -16.19
N GLU A 114 -1.32 29.91 -15.61
CA GLU A 114 -0.56 30.84 -14.79
C GLU A 114 -0.15 32.09 -15.59
N ARG A 115 0.38 31.90 -16.80
CA ARG A 115 0.75 33.00 -17.69
C ARG A 115 -0.45 33.90 -18.01
N LEU A 116 -1.60 33.31 -18.34
CA LEU A 116 -2.82 34.06 -18.63
C LEU A 116 -3.34 34.80 -17.40
N LYS A 117 -3.26 34.19 -16.21
CA LYS A 117 -3.64 34.83 -14.95
C LYS A 117 -2.80 36.08 -14.70
N VAL A 118 -1.47 35.97 -14.78
CA VAL A 118 -0.56 37.11 -14.63
C VAL A 118 -0.86 38.20 -15.66
N GLN A 119 -1.11 37.84 -16.92
CA GLN A 119 -1.47 38.81 -17.96
C GLN A 119 -2.76 39.56 -17.63
N LYS A 120 -3.79 38.86 -17.15
CA LYS A 120 -5.06 39.48 -16.75
C LYS A 120 -4.88 40.39 -15.54
N ASP A 121 -4.08 39.97 -14.55
CA ASP A 121 -3.79 40.76 -13.35
C ASP A 121 -3.05 42.05 -13.70
N VAL A 122 -2.05 41.98 -14.59
CA VAL A 122 -1.33 43.17 -15.10
C VAL A 122 -2.29 44.12 -15.83
N LYS A 123 -3.17 43.59 -16.70
CA LYS A 123 -4.16 44.42 -17.42
C LYS A 123 -5.14 45.08 -16.45
N ALA A 124 -5.60 44.36 -15.43
CA ALA A 124 -6.48 44.90 -14.40
C ALA A 124 -5.79 45.99 -13.58
N ALA A 125 -4.54 45.78 -13.18
CA ALA A 125 -3.74 46.78 -12.46
C ALA A 125 -3.51 48.04 -13.30
N ARG A 126 -3.19 47.88 -14.59
CA ARG A 126 -3.03 49.00 -15.53
C ARG A 126 -4.34 49.80 -15.69
N ALA A 127 -5.47 49.13 -15.88
CA ALA A 127 -6.75 49.81 -16.00
C ALA A 127 -7.13 50.60 -14.73
N ARG A 128 -6.82 50.05 -13.54
CA ARG A 128 -7.00 50.76 -12.26
C ARG A 128 -6.09 52.00 -12.18
N PHE A 129 -4.84 51.88 -12.59
CA PHE A 129 -3.91 53.00 -12.63
C PHE A 129 -4.39 54.11 -13.57
N GLU A 130 -4.78 53.77 -14.80
CA GLU A 130 -5.30 54.74 -15.79
C GLU A 130 -6.60 55.41 -15.34
N ALA A 131 -7.46 54.70 -14.58
CA ALA A 131 -8.65 55.29 -13.99
C ALA A 131 -8.31 56.38 -12.96
N TYR A 132 -7.36 56.11 -12.05
CA TYR A 132 -6.91 57.11 -11.08
C TYR A 132 -6.14 58.27 -11.70
N ASP A 133 -5.32 58.01 -12.72
CA ASP A 133 -4.58 59.05 -13.44
C ASP A 133 -5.54 60.03 -14.15
N ARG A 134 -6.63 59.49 -14.72
CA ARG A 134 -7.72 60.29 -15.29
C ARG A 134 -8.45 61.10 -14.23
N GLU A 135 -8.74 60.51 -13.07
CA GLU A 135 -9.38 61.23 -11.95
C GLU A 135 -8.47 62.36 -11.44
N LEU A 136 -7.16 62.13 -11.29
CA LEU A 136 -6.19 63.16 -10.88
C LEU A 136 -6.13 64.32 -11.87
N SER A 137 -6.09 64.02 -13.17
CA SER A 137 -6.08 65.06 -14.22
C SER A 137 -7.37 65.90 -14.19
N GLN A 138 -8.51 65.31 -13.85
CA GLN A 138 -9.77 66.05 -13.66
C GLN A 138 -9.78 66.87 -12.37
N VAL A 139 -9.11 66.41 -11.31
CA VAL A 139 -8.99 67.14 -10.04
C VAL A 139 -8.10 68.38 -10.21
N ASP A 140 -7.01 68.29 -10.98
CA ASP A 140 -6.15 69.45 -11.31
C ASP A 140 -6.91 70.52 -12.11
N ASP A 141 -7.77 70.12 -13.05
CA ASP A 141 -8.65 71.05 -13.81
C ASP A 141 -9.72 71.71 -12.91
N VAL A 142 -10.20 71.01 -11.88
CA VAL A 142 -11.17 71.55 -10.89
C VAL A 142 -10.48 72.40 -9.81
N GLN A 143 -9.18 72.19 -9.55
CA GLN A 143 -8.39 72.99 -8.60
C GLN A 143 -7.78 74.26 -9.22
N SER A 144 -7.91 74.47 -10.54
CA SER A 144 -7.74 75.80 -11.16
C SER A 144 -8.95 76.73 -10.93
N ILE A 145 -9.73 76.52 -9.87
CA ILE A 145 -10.52 77.60 -9.26
C ILE A 145 -9.59 78.23 -8.22
N LYS A 146 -9.04 79.41 -8.54
CA LYS A 146 -8.54 80.35 -7.52
C LYS A 146 -9.71 80.64 -6.58
N GLY A 147 -9.87 79.80 -5.56
CA GLY A 147 -10.78 80.06 -4.47
C GLY A 147 -10.39 81.40 -3.84
N PRO A 148 -11.36 82.25 -3.49
CA PRO A 148 -11.03 83.54 -2.90
C PRO A 148 -10.18 83.34 -1.64
N HIS A 149 -9.15 84.19 -1.49
CA HIS A 149 -8.07 84.08 -0.49
C HIS A 149 -8.57 83.86 0.97
N PHE A 150 -9.82 84.25 1.28
CA PHE A 150 -10.42 84.15 2.61
C PHE A 150 -10.72 82.71 3.09
N LEU A 151 -10.75 81.70 2.21
CA LEU A 151 -11.10 80.32 2.61
C LEU A 151 -9.92 79.55 3.23
N TRP A 152 -8.68 79.99 3.00
CA TRP A 152 -7.47 79.30 3.47
C TRP A 152 -6.93 79.88 4.79
N GLU A 153 -7.47 81.01 5.25
CA GLU A 153 -7.05 81.68 6.50
C GLU A 153 -7.82 81.21 7.75
N LYS A 154 -8.86 80.37 7.59
CA LYS A 154 -9.52 79.77 8.75
C LYS A 154 -8.71 78.59 9.27
N LYS A 155 -7.91 78.83 10.32
CA LYS A 155 -7.42 77.78 11.22
C LYS A 155 -8.62 76.94 11.66
N ILE A 156 -8.74 75.74 11.12
CA ILE A 156 -9.67 74.73 11.62
C ILE A 156 -9.15 74.34 13.00
N GLN A 157 -9.82 74.79 14.06
CA GLN A 157 -9.62 74.18 15.37
C GLN A 157 -10.20 72.76 15.29
N LEU A 158 -9.33 71.79 15.02
CA LEU A 158 -9.67 70.38 15.18
C LEU A 158 -9.99 70.14 16.66
N PRO A 159 -11.16 69.58 17.01
CA PRO A 159 -11.40 69.12 18.36
C PRO A 159 -10.34 68.07 18.69
N THR A 160 -9.56 68.36 19.73
CA THR A 160 -8.48 67.49 20.18
C THR A 160 -9.07 66.17 20.66
N LYS A 161 -8.73 65.08 19.94
CA LYS A 161 -8.96 63.67 20.30
C LYS A 161 -10.43 63.24 20.39
N GLU A 162 -11.03 62.95 19.23
CA GLU A 162 -12.10 61.96 19.21
C GLU A 162 -11.56 60.60 18.74
N THR A 163 -11.79 59.60 19.58
CA THR A 163 -11.44 58.20 19.32
C THR A 163 -12.44 57.66 18.30
N ILE A 164 -12.02 57.55 17.05
CA ILE A 164 -12.84 56.91 16.02
C ILE A 164 -12.77 55.39 16.23
N VAL A 165 -13.87 54.80 16.70
CA VAL A 165 -14.04 53.35 16.78
C VAL A 165 -14.63 52.87 15.45
N LEU A 166 -13.78 52.34 14.58
CA LEU A 166 -14.22 51.66 13.36
C LEU A 166 -14.55 50.21 13.69
N THR A 167 -15.83 49.87 13.72
CA THR A 167 -16.29 48.48 13.76
C THR A 167 -16.29 47.92 12.35
N VAL A 168 -15.27 47.12 12.02
CA VAL A 168 -15.25 46.30 10.80
C VAL A 168 -16.11 45.07 11.08
N GLY A 169 -17.22 44.92 10.35
CA GLY A 169 -18.05 43.74 10.40
C GLY A 169 -17.88 42.95 9.11
N ASP A 170 -17.34 41.73 9.20
CA ASP A 170 -17.44 40.74 8.13
C ASP A 170 -18.85 40.12 8.13
N PRO A 171 -19.47 39.89 6.96
CA PRO A 171 -20.71 39.14 6.87
C PRO A 171 -20.33 37.65 6.89
N GLU A 172 -20.59 37.00 8.02
CA GLU A 172 -20.77 35.54 8.25
C GLU A 172 -20.14 35.15 9.61
N GLY A 173 -21.01 34.99 10.60
CA GLY A 173 -20.85 34.10 11.76
C GLY A 173 -19.51 34.01 12.50
N SER A 174 -19.21 34.99 13.38
CA SER A 174 -18.74 34.80 14.77
C SER A 174 -18.09 36.09 15.28
N ARG A 175 -18.72 36.75 16.26
CA ARG A 175 -18.27 38.04 16.79
C ARG A 175 -17.02 37.85 17.65
N THR A 176 -15.86 38.17 17.10
CA THR A 176 -14.66 38.53 17.88
C THR A 176 -14.28 39.97 17.56
N SER A 177 -14.63 40.90 18.46
CA SER A 177 -14.28 42.31 18.31
C SER A 177 -12.81 42.53 18.69
N GLN A 178 -11.96 42.82 17.71
CA GLN A 178 -10.62 43.36 17.96
C GLN A 178 -10.63 44.88 17.77
N THR A 179 -10.23 45.62 18.80
CA THR A 179 -10.06 47.08 18.76
C THR A 179 -8.63 47.42 18.37
N ILE A 180 -8.41 47.92 17.16
CA ILE A 180 -7.08 48.40 16.73
C ILE A 180 -7.01 49.91 16.98
N ARG A 181 -6.05 50.32 17.82
CA ARG A 181 -5.82 51.72 18.21
C ARG A 181 -4.72 52.31 17.33
N ALA A 182 -5.07 53.12 16.34
CA ALA A 182 -4.07 53.84 15.53
C ALA A 182 -3.89 55.27 16.06
N GLN A 183 -2.66 55.63 16.44
CA GLN A 183 -2.28 57.00 16.75
C GLN A 183 -1.52 57.59 15.55
N ARG A 184 -2.10 58.60 14.90
CA ARG A 184 -1.43 59.33 13.80
C ARG A 184 -0.68 60.52 14.38
N GLN A 185 0.66 60.45 14.46
CA GLN A 185 1.49 61.62 14.71
C GLN A 185 1.74 62.33 13.38
N ILE A 186 1.33 63.59 13.26
CA ILE A 186 1.65 64.45 12.13
C ILE A 186 2.92 65.21 12.53
N LYS A 187 4.01 65.03 11.77
CA LYS A 187 5.23 65.84 11.88
C LYS A 187 5.06 67.05 10.97
N ASP A 188 5.05 68.24 11.55
CA ASP A 188 5.03 69.50 10.82
C ASP A 188 6.42 69.75 10.21
N THR A 189 6.53 69.69 8.88
CA THR A 189 7.69 70.24 8.16
C THR A 189 7.40 71.70 7.83
N HIS A 190 7.95 72.63 8.61
CA HIS A 190 7.95 74.04 8.28
C HIS A 190 8.98 74.35 7.18
N ASN A 191 8.47 74.89 6.09
CA ASN A 191 9.20 75.49 4.98
C ASN A 191 9.86 76.80 5.47
N CYS A 192 11.16 76.98 5.25
CA CYS A 192 11.86 78.26 5.40
C CYS A 192 12.46 78.66 4.06
N ASN A 193 12.25 79.93 3.71
CA ASN A 193 12.83 80.64 2.56
C ASN A 193 14.35 80.51 2.47
#